data_AF-A0A919JAI6-F1
#
_entry.id   AF-A0A919JAI6-F1
#
_cell.length_a   1.000
_cell.length_b   1.000
_cell.length_c   1.000
_cell.angle_alpha   90.00
_cell.angle_beta   90.00
_cell.angle_gamma   90.00
#
_symmetry.space_group_name_H-M   'P 1'
#
loop_
_entity.id
_entity.type
_entity.pdbx_description
1 polymer ?
#
loop_
_entity_poly.entity_id
_entity_poly.type
_entity_poly.pdbx_seq_one_letter_code
_entity_poly.pdbx_strand_id
1 'polypeptide(L)'
;MNPDLNQQPRRGIWPWPVDTPLDRARRIAGLYRARLNLAAPDNCAEADQLMRDYGETWMLDKPDIIDPDTALTTAQAAELVNVPVARIRKWAGLNHPEKPGEPLLPRFKMRGRDRTYLAEHVLAAAAAMRRYRHAHGGS
;
A
#
# COMPACT_ATOMS: atom_id res chain seq x y z
N MET A 1 -34.75 -20.63 -7.59
CA MET A 1 -33.31 -20.58 -7.93
C MET A 1 -33.25 -20.18 -9.40
N ASN A 2 -32.76 -18.97 -9.73
CA ASN A 2 -32.96 -18.39 -11.05
C ASN A 2 -31.97 -19.01 -12.07
N PRO A 3 -32.43 -19.70 -13.13
CA PRO A 3 -31.58 -20.47 -14.05
C PRO A 3 -30.63 -19.61 -14.90
N ASP A 4 -30.84 -18.29 -14.98
CA ASP A 4 -29.99 -17.35 -15.72
C ASP A 4 -28.61 -17.10 -15.08
N LEU A 5 -28.40 -17.52 -13.83
CA LEU A 5 -27.08 -17.42 -13.20
C LEU A 5 -26.07 -18.44 -13.79
N ASN A 6 -26.53 -19.43 -14.55
CA ASN A 6 -25.68 -20.43 -15.22
C ASN A 6 -25.17 -20.01 -16.60
N GLN A 7 -25.63 -18.85 -17.14
CA GLN A 7 -25.15 -18.30 -18.41
C GLN A 7 -24.15 -17.15 -18.23
N GLN A 8 -23.57 -16.99 -17.03
CA GLN A 8 -22.50 -16.02 -16.84
C GLN A 8 -21.30 -16.43 -17.71
N PRO A 9 -20.78 -15.55 -18.60
CA PRO A 9 -19.55 -15.82 -19.33
C PRO A 9 -18.47 -16.17 -18.31
N ARG A 10 -17.62 -17.17 -18.64
CA ARG A 10 -16.53 -17.64 -17.77
C ARG A 10 -15.92 -16.44 -17.05
N ARG A 11 -16.14 -16.35 -15.73
CA ARG A 11 -15.66 -15.24 -14.91
C ARG A 11 -14.22 -14.96 -15.30
N GLY A 12 -13.94 -13.75 -15.78
CA GLY A 12 -12.59 -13.36 -16.15
C GLY A 12 -11.66 -13.68 -14.98
N ILE A 13 -10.56 -14.37 -15.26
CA ILE A 13 -9.57 -14.69 -14.23
C ILE A 13 -9.02 -13.36 -13.72
N TRP A 14 -9.13 -13.13 -12.41
CA TRP A 14 -8.53 -11.96 -11.79
C TRP A 14 -7.01 -11.97 -12.07
N PRO A 15 -6.44 -10.91 -12.67
CA PRO A 15 -5.09 -10.97 -13.23
C PRO A 15 -3.98 -11.10 -12.17
N TRP A 16 -4.28 -10.83 -10.90
CA TRP A 16 -3.35 -11.00 -9.78
C TRP A 16 -3.82 -12.15 -8.87
N PRO A 17 -3.52 -13.41 -9.20
CA PRO A 17 -4.10 -14.57 -8.53
C PRO A 17 -3.84 -14.63 -7.02
N VAL A 18 -2.78 -13.95 -6.56
CA VAL A 18 -2.35 -13.87 -5.15
C VAL A 18 -3.03 -12.77 -4.33
N ASP A 19 -3.83 -11.89 -4.97
CA ASP A 19 -4.52 -10.82 -4.26
C ASP A 19 -5.59 -11.39 -3.33
N THR A 20 -5.53 -10.97 -2.06
CA THR A 20 -6.60 -11.23 -1.09
C THR A 20 -7.88 -10.47 -1.47
N PRO A 21 -9.05 -10.79 -0.91
CA PRO A 21 -10.27 -10.03 -1.16
C PRO A 21 -10.12 -8.52 -0.92
N LEU A 22 -9.34 -8.12 0.09
CA LEU A 22 -9.05 -6.71 0.36
C LEU A 22 -8.17 -6.07 -0.72
N ASP A 23 -7.15 -6.77 -1.21
CA ASP A 23 -6.28 -6.27 -2.29
C ASP A 23 -7.08 -6.09 -3.59
N ARG A 24 -7.98 -7.04 -3.88
CA ARG A 24 -8.92 -6.94 -5.00
C ARG A 24 -9.81 -5.72 -4.87
N ALA A 25 -10.43 -5.51 -3.70
CA ALA A 25 -11.27 -4.36 -3.43
C ALA A 25 -10.51 -3.05 -3.63
N ARG A 26 -9.26 -2.97 -3.17
CA ARG A 26 -8.41 -1.78 -3.32
C ARG A 26 -8.06 -1.49 -4.78
N ARG A 27 -7.72 -2.52 -5.56
CA ARG A 27 -7.44 -2.35 -7.00
C ARG A 27 -8.69 -1.95 -7.79
N ILE A 28 -9.84 -2.54 -7.47
CA ILE A 28 -11.12 -2.18 -8.09
C ILE A 28 -11.46 -0.72 -7.77
N ALA A 29 -11.32 -0.31 -6.52
CA ALA A 29 -11.50 1.08 -6.09
C ALA A 29 -10.56 2.04 -6.83
N GLY A 30 -9.27 1.72 -6.92
CA GLY A 30 -8.31 2.52 -7.68
C GLY A 30 -8.68 2.64 -9.17
N LEU A 31 -9.14 1.55 -9.79
CA LEU A 31 -9.62 1.56 -11.18
C LEU A 31 -10.84 2.48 -11.36
N TYR A 32 -11.84 2.37 -10.49
CA TYR A 32 -13.02 3.23 -10.54
C TYR A 32 -12.67 4.69 -10.33
N ARG A 33 -11.81 4.99 -9.35
CA ARG A 33 -11.33 6.36 -9.11
C ARG A 33 -10.60 6.91 -10.32
N ALA A 34 -9.66 6.16 -10.92
CA ALA A 34 -8.95 6.59 -12.11
C ALA A 34 -9.91 6.90 -13.27
N ARG A 35 -10.94 6.07 -13.47
CA ARG A 35 -11.98 6.35 -14.48
C ARG A 35 -12.86 7.54 -14.13
N LEU A 36 -13.21 7.73 -12.87
CA LEU A 36 -13.97 8.88 -12.41
C LEU A 36 -13.19 10.17 -12.63
N ASN A 37 -11.90 10.18 -12.30
CA ASN A 37 -11.04 11.33 -12.52
C ASN A 37 -10.94 11.72 -14.01
N LEU A 38 -10.90 10.72 -14.90
CA LEU A 38 -10.89 10.95 -16.35
C LEU A 38 -12.22 11.47 -16.89
N ALA A 39 -13.35 10.98 -16.36
CA ALA A 39 -14.68 11.31 -16.87
C ALA A 39 -15.31 12.55 -16.23
N ALA A 40 -15.05 12.78 -14.94
CA ALA A 40 -15.63 13.83 -14.12
C ALA A 40 -14.65 14.21 -12.98
N PRO A 41 -13.61 14.99 -13.26
CA PRO A 41 -12.55 15.28 -12.30
C PRO A 41 -13.06 16.01 -11.05
N ASP A 42 -14.01 16.93 -11.20
CA ASP A 42 -14.59 17.67 -10.06
C ASP A 42 -15.32 16.74 -9.08
N ASN A 43 -16.12 15.80 -9.61
CA ASN A 43 -16.79 14.79 -8.79
C ASN A 43 -15.78 13.83 -8.12
N CYS A 44 -14.68 13.52 -8.80
CA CYS A 44 -13.60 12.72 -8.21
C CYS A 44 -12.94 13.46 -7.05
N ALA A 45 -12.68 14.76 -7.20
CA ALA A 45 -12.07 15.59 -6.17
C ALA A 45 -12.98 15.74 -4.94
N GLU A 46 -14.28 15.91 -5.14
CA GLU A 46 -15.26 15.98 -4.04
C GLU A 46 -15.32 14.65 -3.27
N ALA A 47 -15.38 13.52 -3.98
CA ALA A 47 -15.35 12.19 -3.37
C ALA A 47 -14.03 11.93 -2.62
N ASP A 48 -12.89 12.33 -3.20
CA ASP A 48 -11.58 12.22 -2.57
C ASP A 48 -11.51 13.05 -1.27
N GLN A 49 -12.05 14.27 -1.27
CA GLN A 49 -12.09 15.11 -0.08
C GLN A 49 -12.94 14.49 1.01
N LEU A 50 -14.12 13.97 0.66
CA LEU A 50 -14.98 13.28 1.62
C LEU A 50 -14.28 12.06 2.24
N MET A 51 -13.54 11.27 1.46
CA MET A 51 -12.78 10.12 1.98
C MET A 51 -11.61 10.56 2.87
N ARG A 52 -10.96 11.70 2.57
CA ARG A 52 -9.94 12.30 3.46
C ARG A 52 -10.53 12.67 4.82
N ASP A 53 -11.72 13.25 4.84
CA ASP A 53 -12.38 13.68 6.07
C ASP A 53 -12.74 12.48 6.97
N TYR A 54 -13.02 11.32 6.36
CA TYR A 54 -13.19 10.04 7.08
C TYR A 54 -11.88 9.32 7.42
N GLY A 55 -10.73 9.83 6.99
CA GLY A 55 -9.41 9.21 7.21
C GLY A 55 -9.06 8.05 6.26
N GLU A 56 -9.90 7.78 5.26
CA GLU A 56 -9.78 6.67 4.32
C GLU A 56 -8.86 7.03 3.12
N THR A 57 -7.60 7.34 3.43
CA THR A 57 -6.62 7.86 2.46
C THR A 57 -6.02 6.82 1.52
N TRP A 58 -6.36 5.54 1.70
CA TRP A 58 -5.76 4.45 0.93
C TRP A 58 -6.23 4.39 -0.54
N MET A 59 -7.39 4.99 -0.86
CA MET A 59 -7.98 5.00 -2.20
C MET A 59 -7.48 6.17 -3.06
N LEU A 60 -6.93 7.20 -2.44
CA LEU A 60 -6.53 8.44 -3.10
C LEU A 60 -5.33 8.23 -4.01
N ASP A 61 -5.19 9.06 -5.06
CA ASP A 61 -3.96 9.07 -5.85
C ASP A 61 -2.78 9.31 -4.93
N LYS A 62 -1.88 8.34 -4.90
CA LYS A 62 -0.55 8.56 -4.37
C LYS A 62 0.32 8.89 -5.58
N PRO A 63 1.18 9.90 -5.51
CA PRO A 63 2.14 10.14 -6.59
C PRO A 63 2.89 8.83 -6.87
N ASP A 64 2.65 8.27 -8.06
CA ASP A 64 3.14 6.95 -8.50
C ASP A 64 4.67 6.91 -8.65
N ILE A 65 5.34 8.07 -8.56
CA ILE A 65 6.79 8.19 -8.67
C ILE A 65 7.27 8.99 -7.46
N ILE A 66 7.57 8.27 -6.38
CA ILE A 66 8.45 8.77 -5.34
C ILE A 66 9.89 8.48 -5.78
N ASP A 67 10.73 9.52 -5.80
CA ASP A 67 12.15 9.37 -6.01
C ASP A 67 12.71 8.44 -4.91
N PRO A 68 13.37 7.31 -5.27
CA PRO A 68 13.89 6.34 -4.31
C PRO A 68 14.80 6.96 -3.24
N ASP A 69 15.52 8.03 -3.59
CA ASP A 69 16.44 8.76 -2.71
C ASP A 69 15.74 9.77 -1.79
N THR A 70 14.41 9.89 -1.89
CA THR A 70 13.63 10.78 -1.04
C THR A 70 13.75 10.37 0.43
N ALA A 71 14.23 11.29 1.26
CA ALA A 71 14.25 11.13 2.71
C ALA A 71 12.86 11.39 3.30
N LEU A 72 12.25 10.35 3.88
CA LEU A 72 10.93 10.36 4.49
C LEU A 72 11.03 10.33 6.00
N THR A 73 10.22 11.15 6.69
CA THR A 73 10.01 10.99 8.13
C THR A 73 9.31 9.67 8.43
N THR A 74 9.26 9.28 9.71
CA THR A 74 8.54 8.06 10.11
C THR A 74 7.04 8.11 9.74
N ALA A 75 6.43 9.29 9.79
CA ALA A 75 5.02 9.49 9.40
C ALA A 75 4.84 9.34 7.88
N GLN A 76 5.70 9.97 7.08
CA GLN A 76 5.66 9.86 5.62
C GLN A 76 5.95 8.43 5.14
N ALA A 77 6.88 7.73 5.79
CA ALA A 77 7.16 6.32 5.50
C ALA A 77 5.93 5.43 5.78
N ALA A 78 5.20 5.69 6.86
CA ALA A 78 3.97 4.97 7.20
C ALA A 78 2.87 5.19 6.16
N GLU A 79 2.70 6.43 5.70
CA GLU A 79 1.76 6.79 4.65
C GLU A 79 2.11 6.13 3.31
N LEU A 80 3.39 6.13 2.94
CA LEU A 80 3.90 5.53 1.71
C LEU A 80 3.47 4.07 1.57
N VAL A 81 3.65 3.25 2.62
CA VAL A 81 3.31 1.82 2.59
C VAL A 81 1.97 1.49 3.23
N ASN A 82 1.18 2.50 3.59
CA ASN A 82 -0.13 2.38 4.20
C ASN A 82 -0.16 1.48 5.45
N VAL A 83 0.68 1.80 6.43
CA VAL A 83 0.73 1.11 7.73
C VAL A 83 0.73 2.12 8.87
N PRO A 84 0.35 1.73 10.10
CA PRO A 84 0.47 2.62 11.26
C PRO A 84 1.93 3.02 11.53
N VAL A 85 2.16 4.25 12.00
CA VAL A 85 3.50 4.78 12.39
C VAL A 85 4.24 3.85 13.34
N ALA A 86 3.52 3.25 14.30
CA ALA A 86 4.08 2.28 15.23
C ALA A 86 4.71 1.07 14.52
N ARG A 87 4.18 0.68 13.36
CA ARG A 87 4.71 -0.43 12.56
C ARG A 87 6.05 -0.08 11.92
N ILE A 88 6.22 1.14 11.40
CA ILE A 88 7.51 1.62 10.90
C ILE A 88 8.55 1.66 12.02
N ARG A 89 8.18 2.14 13.21
CA ARG A 89 9.06 2.12 14.39
C ARG A 89 9.49 0.71 14.77
N LYS A 90 8.57 -0.26 14.68
CA LYS A 90 8.88 -1.69 14.88
C LYS A 90 9.87 -2.19 13.83
N TRP A 91 9.63 -1.92 12.54
CA TRP A 91 10.51 -2.36 11.45
C TRP A 91 11.95 -1.84 11.60
N ALA A 92 12.13 -0.61 12.09
CA ALA A 92 13.44 -0.01 12.33
C ALA A 92 14.27 -0.69 13.45
N GLY A 93 13.70 -1.68 14.14
CA GLY A 93 14.40 -2.53 15.12
C GLY A 93 14.38 -4.02 14.78
N LEU A 94 13.87 -4.41 13.60
CA LEU A 94 13.85 -5.80 13.14
C LEU A 94 14.97 -6.06 12.15
N ASN A 95 15.40 -7.31 12.08
CA ASN A 95 16.28 -7.80 11.03
C ASN A 95 15.47 -8.25 9.81
N HIS A 96 16.12 -8.23 8.65
CA HIS A 96 15.54 -8.69 7.41
C HIS A 96 15.27 -10.20 7.49
N PRO A 97 14.03 -10.66 7.21
CA PRO A 97 13.66 -12.05 7.40
C PRO A 97 14.43 -13.03 6.49
N GLU A 98 14.85 -12.55 5.32
CA GLU A 98 15.58 -13.35 4.32
C GLU A 98 17.11 -13.12 4.39
N LYS A 99 17.57 -12.16 5.21
CA LYS A 99 18.99 -11.78 5.30
C LYS A 99 19.39 -11.54 6.76
N PRO A 100 19.76 -12.60 7.49
CA PRO A 100 20.12 -12.51 8.90
C PRO A 100 21.27 -11.50 9.12
N GLY A 101 21.09 -10.58 10.07
CA GLY A 101 22.08 -9.56 10.41
C GLY A 101 21.93 -8.23 9.66
N GLU A 102 21.16 -8.18 8.57
CA GLU A 102 20.80 -6.91 7.93
C GLU A 102 19.55 -6.30 8.58
N PRO A 103 19.49 -4.98 8.80
CA PRO A 103 18.28 -4.33 9.29
C PRO A 103 17.18 -4.38 8.23
N LEU A 104 15.94 -4.69 8.65
CA LEU A 104 14.78 -4.67 7.77
C LEU A 104 14.54 -3.27 7.18
N LEU A 105 14.69 -2.24 8.02
CA LEU A 105 14.53 -0.84 7.62
C LEU A 105 15.74 -0.02 8.12
N PRO A 106 16.78 0.13 7.28
CA PRO A 106 17.95 0.92 7.64
C PRO A 106 17.60 2.40 7.81
N ARG A 107 18.20 3.03 8.82
CA ARG A 107 18.03 4.46 9.11
C ARG A 107 18.92 5.26 8.16
N PHE A 108 18.38 6.35 7.61
CA PHE A 108 19.14 7.21 6.71
C PHE A 108 19.84 8.33 7.50
N LYS A 109 19.06 9.26 8.06
CA LYS A 109 19.57 10.45 8.77
C LYS A 109 18.62 10.85 9.91
N MET A 110 19.03 11.83 10.70
CA MET A 110 18.12 12.57 11.58
C MET A 110 17.76 13.91 10.93
N ARG A 111 16.48 14.28 10.99
CA ARG A 111 15.98 15.61 10.61
C ARG A 111 15.34 16.23 11.85
N GLY A 112 16.11 17.06 12.56
CA GLY A 112 15.71 17.56 13.88
C GLY A 112 15.60 16.40 14.88
N ARG A 113 14.43 16.20 15.47
CA ARG A 113 14.13 15.07 16.38
C ARG A 113 13.61 13.82 15.67
N ASP A 114 13.29 13.93 14.37
CA ASP A 114 12.69 12.84 13.62
C ASP A 114 13.74 11.98 12.90
N ARG A 115 13.54 10.66 12.98
CA ARG A 115 14.29 9.69 12.17
C ARG A 115 13.75 9.68 10.75
N THR A 116 14.66 9.70 9.79
CA THR A 116 14.32 9.60 8.38
C THR A 116 14.81 8.29 7.75
N TYR A 117 14.10 7.86 6.71
CA TYR A 117 14.34 6.66 5.93
C TYR A 117 14.32 7.02 4.44
N LEU A 118 15.07 6.29 3.62
CA LEU A 118 14.91 6.42 2.17
C LEU A 118 13.63 5.72 1.72
N ALA A 119 12.97 6.27 0.72
CA ALA A 119 11.77 5.70 0.16
C ALA A 119 11.99 4.26 -0.35
N GLU A 120 13.12 4.01 -1.03
CA GLU A 120 13.48 2.66 -1.50
C GLU A 120 13.51 1.63 -0.37
N HIS A 121 14.08 1.99 0.78
CA HIS A 121 14.22 1.10 1.93
C HIS A 121 12.87 0.81 2.58
N VAL A 122 11.99 1.81 2.64
CA VAL A 122 10.63 1.65 3.15
C VAL A 122 9.82 0.71 2.26
N LEU A 123 9.91 0.87 0.94
CA LEU A 123 9.24 -0.01 -0.04
C LEU A 123 9.80 -1.44 0.00
N ALA A 124 11.12 -1.58 0.09
CA ALA A 124 11.80 -2.88 0.21
C ALA A 124 11.39 -3.62 1.49
N ALA A 125 11.35 -2.92 2.64
CA ALA A 125 10.90 -3.47 3.91
C ALA A 125 9.45 -3.97 3.84
N ALA A 126 8.55 -3.18 3.22
CA ALA A 126 7.17 -3.59 3.03
C ALA A 126 7.04 -4.82 2.12
N ALA A 127 7.83 -4.89 1.05
CA ALA A 127 7.86 -6.05 0.17
C ALA A 127 8.36 -7.31 0.91
N ALA A 128 9.44 -7.21 1.67
CA ALA A 128 9.99 -8.30 2.49
C ALA A 128 8.96 -8.81 3.52
N MET A 129 8.27 -7.91 4.21
CA MET A 129 7.25 -8.29 5.19
C MET A 129 6.01 -8.95 4.56
N ARG A 130 5.62 -8.53 3.35
CA ARG A 130 4.55 -9.19 2.58
C ARG A 130 4.96 -10.62 2.22
N ARG A 131 6.19 -10.83 1.73
CA ARG A 131 6.73 -12.16 1.41
C ARG A 131 6.82 -13.05 2.65
N TYR A 132 7.34 -12.52 3.76
CA TYR A 132 7.45 -13.26 5.01
C TYR A 132 6.09 -13.73 5.55
N ARG A 133 5.08 -12.83 5.52
CA ARG A 133 3.71 -13.19 5.93
C ARG A 133 3.09 -14.23 5.02
N HIS A 134 3.37 -14.21 3.72
CA HIS A 134 2.89 -15.23 2.80
C HIS A 134 3.54 -16.60 3.08
N ALA A 135 4.84 -16.62 3.36
CA ALA A 135 5.57 -17.87 3.63
C ALA A 135 5.22 -18.50 4.99
N HIS A 136 4.80 -17.71 5.98
CA HIS A 136 4.60 -18.18 7.37
C HIS A 136 3.17 -17.96 7.92
N GLY A 137 2.25 -17.43 7.11
CA GLY A 137 0.90 -17.03 7.55
C GLY A 137 -0.24 -17.81 6.89
N GLY A 138 0.03 -18.99 6.34
CA GLY A 138 -1.00 -19.92 5.86
C GLY A 138 -1.54 -20.79 6.99
N SER A 139 -2.63 -20.36 7.63
CA SER A 139 -3.58 -21.21 8.36
C SER A 139 -4.96 -20.57 8.26
#